data_AF-A0A7C2XMD8-F1
#
_entry.id   AF-A0A7C2XMD8-F1
#
_cell.length_a   1.000
_cell.length_b   1.000
_cell.length_c   1.000
_cell.angle_alpha   90.00
_cell.angle_beta   90.00
_cell.angle_gamma   90.00
#
_symmetry.space_group_name_H-M   'P 1'
#
loop_
_entity.id
_entity.type
_entity.pdbx_description
1 polymer ?
#
loop_
_entity_poly.entity_id
_entity_poly.type
_entity_poly.pdbx_seq_one_letter_code
_entity_poly.pdbx_strand_id
1 'polypeptide(L)'
;MGCQPECGLFPPPETPALWLPLASNFREVNLARQLRDPRSILSLYRRLLAYRRRHPALQEGEYLPVSAGSPACYVYLRRFAGERSVLIALNFSSQEQQLDLSRLGIGNLVISTHLDREQHLPLEQLHLRADEGVIIELER
;
A
#
# COMPACT_ATOMS: atom_id res chain seq x y z
N MET A 1 -20.37 25.74 -21.95
CA MET A 1 -18.97 25.88 -22.39
C MET A 1 -18.07 25.49 -21.23
N GLY A 2 -17.74 24.21 -21.11
CA GLY A 2 -16.98 23.66 -19.99
C GLY A 2 -15.52 23.50 -20.36
N CYS A 3 -14.66 24.34 -19.79
CA CYS A 3 -13.21 24.18 -19.85
C CYS A 3 -12.86 22.95 -19.00
N GLN A 4 -12.51 21.81 -19.61
CA GLN A 4 -11.84 20.75 -18.86
C GLN A 4 -10.34 21.08 -18.83
N PRO A 5 -9.71 21.15 -17.64
CA PRO A 5 -8.28 21.36 -17.56
C PRO A 5 -7.61 20.08 -18.03
N GLU A 6 -7.07 20.16 -19.24
CA GLU A 6 -6.32 19.10 -19.89
C GLU A 6 -5.18 18.67 -18.96
N CYS A 7 -5.03 17.35 -18.80
CA CYS A 7 -3.98 16.75 -18.00
C CYS A 7 -2.64 17.31 -18.50
N GLY A 8 -1.97 18.11 -17.68
CA GLY A 8 -0.85 19.01 -18.02
C GLY A 8 0.44 18.34 -18.49
N LEU A 9 0.37 17.49 -19.51
CA LEU A 9 1.51 16.86 -20.17
C LEU A 9 1.39 16.80 -21.70
N PHE A 10 0.29 17.24 -22.33
CA PHE A 10 0.15 17.07 -23.79
C PHE A 10 -0.31 18.33 -24.52
N PRO A 11 0.22 18.58 -25.73
CA PRO A 11 0.02 19.83 -26.44
C PRO A 11 -1.29 19.77 -27.28
N PRO A 12 -1.75 20.91 -27.79
CA PRO A 12 -2.94 21.01 -28.64
C PRO A 12 -2.88 20.11 -29.90
N PRO A 13 -4.02 19.92 -30.61
CA PRO A 13 -4.15 18.99 -31.74
C PRO A 13 -3.16 19.17 -32.91
N GLU A 14 -2.36 20.23 -32.92
CA GLU A 14 -1.32 20.49 -33.93
C GLU A 14 0.03 19.79 -33.64
N THR A 15 0.06 18.87 -32.67
CA THR A 15 1.30 18.17 -32.29
C THR A 15 1.69 17.11 -33.34
N PRO A 16 2.95 17.08 -33.84
CA PRO A 16 3.42 15.99 -34.68
C PRO A 16 3.26 14.64 -33.96
N ALA A 17 3.08 13.56 -34.73
CA ALA A 17 2.86 12.23 -34.19
C ALA A 17 3.91 11.88 -33.12
N LEU A 18 3.44 11.50 -31.92
CA LEU A 18 4.32 11.10 -30.82
C LEU A 18 5.20 9.93 -31.28
N TRP A 19 6.49 10.00 -30.94
CA TRP A 19 7.45 8.94 -31.27
C TRP A 19 7.07 7.57 -30.68
N LEU A 20 6.26 7.56 -29.61
CA LEU A 20 5.65 6.37 -29.02
C LEU A 20 4.14 6.59 -28.86
N PRO A 21 3.30 5.61 -29.25
CA PRO A 21 1.87 5.67 -28.98
C PRO A 21 1.58 5.75 -27.48
N LEU A 22 0.54 6.51 -27.13
CA LEU A 22 0.03 6.52 -25.77
C LEU A 22 -0.61 5.17 -25.42
N ALA A 23 -0.55 4.80 -24.15
CA ALA A 23 -1.29 3.66 -23.63
C ALA A 23 -2.79 3.82 -23.96
N SER A 24 -3.44 2.73 -24.38
CA SER A 24 -4.86 2.75 -24.79
C SER A 24 -5.79 3.26 -23.67
N ASN A 25 -5.40 3.10 -22.42
CA ASN A 25 -6.16 3.51 -21.24
C ASN A 25 -5.69 4.84 -20.60
N PHE A 26 -4.91 5.68 -21.29
CA PHE A 26 -4.37 6.92 -20.69
C PHE A 26 -5.44 7.90 -20.18
N ARG A 27 -6.66 7.86 -20.76
CA ARG A 27 -7.79 8.69 -20.30
C ARG A 27 -8.33 8.24 -18.94
N GLU A 28 -8.14 6.97 -18.59
CA GLU A 28 -8.54 6.38 -17.32
C GLU A 28 -7.38 6.40 -16.31
N VAL A 29 -6.18 6.04 -16.74
CA VAL A 29 -4.98 5.99 -15.90
C VAL A 29 -4.09 7.19 -16.20
N ASN A 30 -4.37 8.31 -15.52
CA ASN A 30 -3.54 9.52 -15.60
C ASN A 30 -3.43 10.23 -14.26
N LEU A 31 -2.43 11.12 -14.18
CA LEU A 31 -2.12 11.89 -13.00
C LEU A 31 -3.31 12.76 -12.55
N ALA A 32 -4.01 13.44 -13.46
CA ALA A 32 -5.10 14.34 -13.06
C ALA A 32 -6.25 13.59 -12.39
N ARG A 33 -6.59 12.39 -12.87
CA ARG A 33 -7.59 11.53 -12.23
C ARG A 33 -7.07 11.00 -10.89
N GLN A 34 -5.85 10.48 -10.84
CA GLN A 34 -5.28 9.93 -9.61
C GLN A 34 -5.09 10.98 -8.51
N LEU A 35 -4.77 12.23 -8.86
CA LEU A 35 -4.69 13.35 -7.91
C LEU A 35 -6.02 13.67 -7.22
N ARG A 36 -7.16 13.39 -7.88
CA ARG A 36 -8.51 13.62 -7.34
C ARG A 36 -9.07 12.41 -6.60
N ASP A 37 -8.46 11.24 -6.77
CA ASP A 37 -8.89 10.00 -6.16
C ASP A 37 -8.06 9.68 -4.90
N PRO A 38 -8.64 9.80 -3.69
CA PRO A 38 -7.93 9.56 -2.43
C PRO A 38 -7.54 8.09 -2.24
N ARG A 39 -8.11 7.16 -3.02
CA ARG A 39 -7.79 5.73 -2.99
C ARG A 39 -7.02 5.27 -4.21
N SER A 40 -6.48 6.20 -5.00
CA SER A 40 -5.62 5.86 -6.13
C SER A 40 -4.29 5.23 -5.70
N ILE A 41 -3.66 4.51 -6.63
CA ILE A 41 -2.31 3.99 -6.44
C ILE A 41 -1.30 5.11 -6.11
N LEU A 42 -1.44 6.30 -6.69
CA LEU A 42 -0.63 7.48 -6.32
C LEU A 42 -0.80 7.86 -4.85
N SER A 43 -2.03 7.88 -4.34
CA SER A 43 -2.32 8.15 -2.94
C SER A 43 -1.69 7.11 -2.03
N LEU A 44 -1.74 5.82 -2.41
CA LEU A 44 -1.08 4.74 -1.69
C LEU A 44 0.44 4.93 -1.65
N TYR A 45 1.07 5.20 -2.79
CA TYR A 45 2.51 5.47 -2.88
C TYR A 45 2.93 6.63 -1.98
N ARG A 46 2.19 7.75 -2.03
CA ARG A 46 2.47 8.92 -1.18
C ARG A 46 2.41 8.56 0.30
N ARG A 47 1.38 7.81 0.71
CA ARG A 47 1.20 7.37 2.10
C ARG A 47 2.31 6.42 2.55
N LEU A 48 2.67 5.44 1.73
CA LEU A 48 3.78 4.51 2.00
C LEU A 48 5.13 5.21 2.09
N LEU A 49 5.44 6.15 1.18
CA LEU A 49 6.70 6.91 1.21
C LEU A 49 6.76 7.86 2.40
N ALA A 50 5.65 8.48 2.78
CA ALA A 50 5.59 9.30 3.99
C ALA A 50 5.79 8.44 5.24
N TYR A 51 5.15 7.28 5.31
CA TYR A 51 5.29 6.34 6.42
C TYR A 51 6.72 5.80 6.52
N ARG A 52 7.30 5.30 5.42
CA ARG A 52 8.70 4.83 5.37
C ARG A 52 9.69 5.88 5.87
N ARG A 53 9.52 7.15 5.48
CA ARG A 53 10.40 8.25 5.90
C ARG A 53 10.37 8.53 7.41
N ARG A 54 9.25 8.24 8.07
CA ARG A 54 9.07 8.47 9.51
C ARG A 54 9.50 7.28 10.38
N HIS A 55 9.74 6.10 9.80
CA HIS A 55 10.00 4.87 10.55
C HIS A 55 11.36 4.28 10.18
N PRO A 56 12.40 4.47 11.01
CA PRO A 56 13.73 3.89 10.81
C PRO A 56 13.69 2.36 10.61
N ALA A 57 12.77 1.67 11.28
CA ALA A 57 12.54 0.23 11.11
C ALA A 57 12.32 -0.18 9.64
N LEU A 58 11.63 0.64 8.84
CA LEU A 58 11.41 0.35 7.43
C LEU A 58 12.61 0.69 6.54
N GLN A 59 13.49 1.58 6.99
CA GLN A 59 14.66 2.00 6.22
C GLN A 59 15.85 1.08 6.46
N GLU A 60 16.19 0.89 7.73
CA GLU A 60 17.42 0.22 8.19
C GLU A 60 17.15 -0.90 9.20
N GLY A 61 15.90 -1.09 9.62
CA GLY A 61 15.55 -2.11 10.59
C GLY A 61 15.87 -3.55 10.14
N GLU A 62 16.08 -4.40 11.12
CA GLU A 62 16.23 -5.84 10.95
C GLU A 62 14.96 -6.42 10.30
N TYR A 63 15.17 -7.30 9.33
CA TYR A 63 14.11 -8.09 8.71
C TYR A 63 13.98 -9.41 9.46
N LEU A 64 12.78 -9.71 9.97
CA LEU A 64 12.49 -10.96 10.67
C LEU A 64 11.28 -11.64 10.03
N PRO A 65 11.45 -12.78 9.33
CA PRO A 65 10.33 -13.49 8.73
C PRO A 65 9.40 -14.06 9.81
N VAL A 66 8.10 -14.01 9.56
CA VAL A 66 7.07 -14.52 10.45
C VAL A 66 6.32 -15.63 9.73
N SER A 67 6.44 -16.87 10.22
CA SER A 67 5.58 -17.95 9.75
C SER A 67 4.12 -17.65 10.09
N ALA A 68 3.26 -17.64 9.07
CA ALA A 68 1.83 -17.34 9.17
C ALA A 68 0.94 -18.50 8.70
N GLY A 69 1.52 -19.68 8.45
CA GLY A 69 0.79 -20.90 8.07
C GLY A 69 0.18 -20.93 6.67
N SER A 70 0.16 -19.80 5.94
CA SER A 70 -0.32 -19.73 4.56
C SER A 70 0.84 -19.49 3.57
N PRO A 71 1.02 -20.34 2.54
CA PRO A 71 2.02 -20.13 1.49
C PRO A 71 1.67 -18.96 0.55
N ALA A 72 0.42 -18.51 0.54
CA ALA A 72 -0.03 -17.36 -0.23
C ALA A 72 0.31 -16.02 0.45
N CYS A 73 0.65 -16.06 1.75
CA CYS A 73 0.94 -14.86 2.53
C CYS A 73 2.42 -14.72 2.82
N TYR A 74 2.91 -13.51 2.61
CA TYR A 74 4.27 -13.13 2.98
C TYR A 74 4.22 -12.16 4.15
N VAL A 75 4.71 -12.62 5.30
CA VAL A 75 4.59 -11.91 6.57
C VAL A 75 5.96 -11.76 7.22
N TYR A 76 6.29 -10.54 7.63
CA TYR A 76 7.56 -10.25 8.28
C TYR A 76 7.48 -9.02 9.18
N LEU A 77 8.40 -8.95 10.14
CA LEU A 77 8.61 -7.80 10.99
C LEU A 77 9.80 -6.98 10.50
N ARG A 78 9.70 -5.69 10.76
CA ARG A 78 10.78 -4.71 10.69
C ARG A 78 11.01 -4.16 12.08
N ARG A 79 12.19 -4.40 12.65
CA ARG A 79 12.55 -3.98 14.01
C ARG A 79 13.74 -3.04 14.00
N PHE A 80 13.71 -2.02 14.83
CA PHE A 80 14.83 -1.11 15.03
C PHE A 80 14.87 -0.71 16.50
N ALA A 81 16.07 -0.54 17.06
CA ALA A 81 16.23 -0.26 18.48
C ALA A 81 15.56 1.07 18.85
N GLY A 82 14.77 1.06 19.93
CA GLY A 82 14.05 2.25 20.42
C GLY A 82 12.79 2.61 19.63
N GLU A 83 12.42 1.83 18.61
CA GLU A 83 11.21 2.01 17.79
C GLU A 83 10.23 0.86 18.01
N ARG A 84 8.95 1.12 17.73
CA ARG A 84 7.94 0.05 17.69
C ARG A 84 8.23 -0.89 16.52
N SER A 85 7.99 -2.19 16.74
CA SER A 85 8.10 -3.18 15.67
C SER A 85 6.97 -2.99 14.67
N VAL A 86 7.28 -3.00 13.38
CA VAL A 86 6.29 -2.89 12.30
C VAL A 86 6.11 -4.25 11.66
N LEU A 87 4.88 -4.76 11.64
CA LEU A 87 4.47 -5.96 10.94
C LEU A 87 3.98 -5.61 9.54
N ILE A 88 4.48 -6.34 8.55
CA ILE A 88 4.03 -6.28 7.17
C ILE A 88 3.41 -7.63 6.86
N ALA A 89 2.17 -7.64 6.39
CA ALA A 89 1.49 -8.84 5.92
C ALA A 89 0.94 -8.61 4.52
N LEU A 90 1.34 -9.44 3.57
CA LEU A 90 0.98 -9.33 2.16
C LEU A 90 0.29 -10.62 1.72
N ASN A 91 -0.92 -10.50 1.17
CA ASN A 91 -1.60 -11.58 0.49
C ASN A 91 -1.29 -11.53 -1.00
N PHE A 92 -0.56 -12.52 -1.51
CA PHE A 92 -0.21 -12.63 -2.93
C PHE A 92 -1.20 -13.52 -3.72
N SER A 93 -2.37 -13.83 -3.14
CA SER A 93 -3.44 -14.54 -3.82
C SER A 93 -4.65 -13.66 -4.08
N SER A 94 -5.44 -14.06 -5.07
CA SER A 94 -6.74 -13.49 -5.38
C SER A 94 -7.87 -13.99 -4.48
N GLN A 95 -7.54 -14.68 -3.38
CA GLN A 95 -8.48 -15.22 -2.41
C GLN A 95 -8.24 -14.56 -1.06
N GLU A 96 -9.27 -14.43 -0.24
CA GLU A 96 -9.11 -13.96 1.14
C GLU A 96 -8.27 -14.94 1.95
N GLN A 97 -7.48 -14.42 2.88
CA GLN A 97 -6.62 -15.20 3.75
C GLN A 97 -6.86 -14.79 5.21
N GLN A 98 -6.95 -15.79 6.09
CA GLN A 98 -7.00 -15.59 7.53
C GLN A 98 -5.71 -16.11 8.13
N LEU A 99 -5.05 -15.26 8.91
CA LEU A 99 -3.75 -15.55 9.52
C LEU A 99 -3.88 -15.53 11.04
N ASP A 100 -3.35 -16.56 11.69
CA ASP A 100 -3.15 -16.57 13.15
C ASP A 100 -1.74 -16.07 13.46
N LEU A 101 -1.69 -14.85 13.99
CA LEU A 101 -0.50 -14.17 14.48
C LEU A 101 -0.66 -13.79 15.96
N SER A 102 -1.47 -14.55 16.72
CA SER A 102 -1.76 -14.35 18.15
C SER A 102 -0.51 -14.12 19.00
N ARG A 103 0.60 -14.78 18.66
CA ARG A 103 1.92 -14.60 19.32
C ARG A 103 2.48 -13.17 19.28
N LEU A 104 2.03 -12.35 18.33
CA LEU A 104 2.42 -10.95 18.20
C LEU A 104 1.50 -10.00 19.00
N GLY A 105 0.41 -10.53 19.57
CA GLY A 105 -0.50 -9.78 20.42
C GLY A 105 -1.43 -8.87 19.62
N ILE A 106 -1.40 -7.58 19.94
CA ILE A 106 -2.31 -6.56 19.42
C ILE A 106 -1.49 -5.54 18.65
N GLY A 107 -2.06 -5.03 17.56
CA GLY A 107 -1.44 -3.98 16.76
C GLY A 107 -2.43 -3.02 16.16
N ASN A 108 -1.90 -1.90 15.68
CA ASN A 108 -2.66 -0.88 14.98
C ASN A 108 -2.39 -0.99 13.47
N LEU A 109 -3.40 -1.37 12.68
CA LEU A 109 -3.33 -1.34 11.21
C LEU A 109 -3.38 0.11 10.75
N VAL A 110 -2.24 0.59 10.24
CA VAL A 110 -2.04 1.99 9.86
C VAL A 110 -2.17 2.24 8.37
N ILE A 111 -1.91 1.22 7.53
CA ILE A 111 -2.06 1.30 6.07
C ILE A 111 -2.57 -0.04 5.54
N SER A 112 -3.65 -0.01 4.77
CA SER A 112 -4.04 -1.09 3.83
C SER A 112 -3.82 -0.61 2.39
N THR A 113 -3.52 -1.52 1.48
CA THR A 113 -3.44 -1.24 0.03
C THR A 113 -4.73 -0.62 -0.51
N HIS A 114 -5.89 -0.91 0.08
CA HIS A 114 -7.18 -0.33 -0.31
C HIS A 114 -7.44 1.07 0.25
N LEU A 115 -6.62 1.54 1.20
CA LEU A 115 -6.74 2.86 1.84
C LEU A 115 -8.13 3.16 2.43
N ASP A 116 -8.82 2.13 2.89
CA ASP A 116 -10.21 2.21 3.36
C ASP A 116 -10.39 1.78 4.81
N ARG A 117 -9.34 1.25 5.45
CA ARG A 117 -9.37 0.84 6.85
C ARG A 117 -8.09 1.18 7.59
N GLU A 118 -8.30 1.63 8.82
CA GLU A 118 -7.33 1.80 9.88
C GLU A 118 -8.01 1.31 11.14
N GLN A 119 -7.39 0.39 11.87
CA GLN A 119 -8.05 -0.26 12.99
C GLN A 119 -7.03 -0.80 13.98
N HIS A 120 -7.37 -0.69 15.26
CA HIS A 120 -6.68 -1.38 16.33
C HIS A 120 -7.32 -2.78 16.47
N LEU A 121 -6.55 -3.84 16.30
CA LEU A 121 -7.06 -5.22 16.25
C LEU A 121 -6.14 -6.22 16.95
N PRO A 122 -6.69 -7.30 17.53
CA PRO A 122 -5.90 -8.44 17.94
C PRO A 122 -5.44 -9.24 16.70
N LEU A 123 -4.23 -9.80 16.76
CA LEU A 123 -3.60 -10.48 15.61
C LEU A 123 -3.88 -11.99 15.55
N GLU A 124 -4.72 -12.51 16.43
CA GLU A 124 -5.19 -13.90 16.44
C GLU A 124 -5.99 -14.29 15.19
N GLN A 125 -6.66 -13.34 14.56
CA GLN A 125 -7.46 -13.56 13.35
C GLN A 125 -7.30 -12.40 12.36
N LEU A 126 -6.06 -12.17 11.91
CA LEU A 126 -5.81 -11.14 10.90
C LEU A 126 -6.42 -11.58 9.55
N HIS A 127 -7.45 -10.86 9.12
CA HIS A 127 -8.08 -11.06 7.81
C HIS A 127 -7.46 -10.14 6.76
N LEU A 128 -6.98 -10.75 5.67
CA LEU A 128 -6.49 -10.09 4.47
C LEU A 128 -7.43 -10.40 3.29
N ARG A 129 -7.89 -9.35 2.61
CA ARG A 129 -8.64 -9.48 1.37
C ARG A 129 -7.73 -9.97 0.24
N ALA A 130 -8.32 -10.35 -0.89
CA ALA A 130 -7.59 -10.64 -2.11
C ALA A 130 -6.63 -9.49 -2.48
N ASP A 131 -5.38 -9.82 -2.80
CA ASP A 131 -4.34 -8.88 -3.21
C ASP A 131 -4.05 -7.74 -2.18
N GLU A 132 -4.43 -7.95 -0.91
CA GLU A 132 -4.28 -6.94 0.13
C GLU A 132 -2.91 -7.02 0.82
N GLY A 133 -2.28 -5.86 0.98
CA GLY A 133 -1.14 -5.68 1.86
C GLY A 133 -1.50 -4.74 3.01
N VAL A 134 -1.07 -5.08 4.22
CA VAL A 134 -1.28 -4.24 5.41
C VAL A 134 0.02 -3.98 6.15
N ILE A 135 0.10 -2.79 6.74
CA ILE A 135 1.15 -2.37 7.67
C ILE A 135 0.51 -2.19 9.03
N ILE A 136 1.07 -2.85 10.04
CA ILE A 136 0.57 -2.87 11.40
C ILE A 136 1.70 -2.48 12.35
N GLU A 137 1.49 -1.48 13.20
CA GLU A 137 2.38 -1.14 14.31
C GLU A 137 2.05 -2.02 15.51
N LEU A 138 3.03 -2.75 16.06
CA LEU A 138 2.83 -3.57 17.25
C LEU A 138 2.91 -2.72 18.53
N GLU A 139 2.10 -3.08 19.53
CA GLU A 139 2.07 -2.37 20.82
C GLU A 139 3.12 -2.85 21.83
N ARG A 140 3.83 -3.94 21.52
CA ARG A 140 4.90 -4.51 22.34
C ARG A 140 6.12 -4.89 21.50
#